data_AF-A0A522BAL2-F1
#
_entry.id   AF-A0A522BAL2-F1
#
_cell.length_a   1.000
_cell.length_b   1.000
_cell.length_c   1.000
_cell.angle_alpha   90.00
_cell.angle_beta   90.00
_cell.angle_gamma   90.00
#
_symmetry.space_group_name_H-M   'P 1'
#
loop_
_entity.id
_entity.type
_entity.pdbx_description
1 polymer ?
#
loop_
_entity_poly.entity_id
_entity_poly.type
_entity_poly.pdbx_seq_one_letter_code
_entity_poly.pdbx_strand_id
1 'polypeptide(L)'
;LVAVPLHGYKGAFEMAATVDYLFGYDATAGVVDDWMYEKLAESYVFDETNRAFLQKSNPWALRGMAERLLEAADRGLWEKPSADALDGLKRTYLELEGDLEDS
;
A
#
# COMPACT_ATOMS: atom_id res chain seq x y z
N LEU A 1 5.30 -22.86 3.42
CA LEU A 1 4.25 -23.04 2.40
C LEU A 1 3.41 -21.76 2.40
N VAL A 2 3.66 -20.83 1.49
CA VAL A 2 2.81 -19.64 1.35
C VAL A 2 1.67 -20.03 0.43
N ALA A 3 0.46 -20.12 0.98
CA ALA A 3 -0.74 -20.30 0.21
C ALA A 3 -1.10 -18.95 -0.41
N VAL A 4 -0.88 -18.79 -1.71
CA VAL A 4 -1.56 -17.76 -2.51
C VAL A 4 -3.01 -18.24 -2.64
N PRO A 5 -4.02 -17.60 -2.02
CA PRO A 5 -5.38 -18.11 -2.05
C PRO A 5 -5.98 -17.92 -3.46
N LEU A 6 -6.82 -18.88 -3.84
CA LEU A 6 -7.46 -19.12 -5.15
C LEU A 6 -8.39 -18.00 -5.69
N HIS A 7 -8.19 -16.71 -5.35
CA HIS A 7 -8.93 -15.60 -5.96
C HIS A 7 -8.04 -14.35 -6.05
N GLY A 8 -7.27 -14.18 -7.14
CA GLY A 8 -6.27 -13.12 -7.29
C GLY A 8 -6.80 -11.71 -7.02
N TYR A 9 -7.90 -11.30 -7.69
CA TYR A 9 -8.51 -9.97 -7.46
C TYR A 9 -8.99 -9.78 -6.02
N LYS A 10 -9.64 -10.80 -5.43
CA LYS A 10 -10.13 -10.72 -4.04
C LYS A 10 -8.95 -10.63 -3.06
N GLY A 11 -7.87 -11.38 -3.27
CA GLY A 11 -6.67 -11.28 -2.45
C GLY A 11 -6.08 -9.88 -2.48
N ALA A 12 -5.97 -9.27 -3.66
CA ALA A 12 -5.53 -7.89 -3.82
C ALA A 12 -6.45 -6.88 -3.12
N PHE A 13 -7.77 -7.10 -3.20
CA PHE A 13 -8.76 -6.27 -2.52
C PHE A 13 -8.64 -6.32 -0.98
N GLU A 14 -8.48 -7.52 -0.40
CA GLU A 14 -8.34 -7.69 1.06
C GLU A 14 -7.04 -7.05 1.59
N MET A 15 -5.97 -7.07 0.79
CA MET A 15 -4.72 -6.36 1.13
C MET A 15 -4.93 -4.85 1.21
N ALA A 16 -5.60 -4.25 0.22
CA ALA A 16 -5.92 -2.83 0.24
C ALA A 16 -6.85 -2.46 1.40
N ALA A 17 -7.87 -3.29 1.65
CA ALA A 17 -8.77 -3.10 2.79
C ALA A 17 -8.03 -3.11 4.14
N THR A 18 -6.98 -3.94 4.28
CA THR A 18 -6.16 -3.97 5.49
C THR A 18 -5.44 -2.63 5.72
N VAL A 19 -4.88 -2.04 4.67
CA VAL A 19 -4.26 -0.69 4.74
C VAL A 19 -5.31 0.36 5.12
N ASP A 20 -6.49 0.32 4.50
CA ASP A 20 -7.60 1.23 4.80
C ASP A 20 -8.06 1.14 6.26
N TYR A 21 -8.19 -0.07 6.80
CA TYR A 21 -8.62 -0.27 8.18
C TYR A 21 -7.59 0.25 9.18
N LEU A 22 -6.31 -0.03 8.97
CA LEU A 22 -5.25 0.47 9.85
C LEU A 22 -5.20 2.00 9.83
N PHE A 23 -5.26 2.59 8.64
CA PHE A 23 -5.35 4.04 8.50
C PHE A 23 -6.57 4.63 9.23
N GLY A 24 -7.76 4.05 9.06
CA GLY A 24 -8.99 4.56 9.69
C GLY A 24 -8.96 4.44 11.21
N TYR A 25 -8.42 3.33 11.74
CA TYR A 25 -8.24 3.16 13.18
C TYR A 25 -7.24 4.17 13.72
N ASP A 26 -6.13 4.39 13.03
CA ASP A 26 -5.12 5.33 13.49
C ASP A 26 -5.62 6.77 13.48
N ALA A 27 -6.30 7.17 12.39
CA ALA A 27 -6.91 8.49 12.27
C ALA A 27 -7.95 8.81 13.35
N THR A 28 -8.48 7.80 14.04
CA THR A 28 -9.51 7.97 15.08
C THR A 28 -9.00 7.69 16.50
N ALA A 29 -8.02 6.81 16.66
CA ALA A 29 -7.56 6.33 17.97
C ALA A 29 -6.06 6.57 18.23
N GLY A 30 -5.25 6.86 17.20
CA GLY A 30 -3.81 7.08 17.32
C GLY A 30 -3.07 5.86 17.86
N VAL A 31 -3.33 4.69 17.28
CA VAL A 31 -2.90 3.38 17.80
C VAL A 31 -1.96 2.63 16.87
N VAL A 32 -1.67 3.16 15.68
CA VAL A 32 -0.75 2.51 14.73
C VAL A 32 0.62 3.15 14.89
N ASP A 33 1.60 2.32 15.24
CA ASP A 33 2.98 2.79 15.37
C ASP A 33 3.64 2.97 13.99
N ASP A 34 4.60 3.89 13.91
CA ASP A 34 5.40 4.21 12.72
C ASP A 34 5.96 2.97 11.98
N TRP A 35 6.49 2.01 12.74
CA TRP A 35 7.08 0.80 12.18
C TRP A 35 6.04 -0.08 11.44
N MET A 36 4.76 0.04 11.78
CA MET A 36 3.69 -0.70 11.12
C MET A 36 3.45 -0.16 9.71
N TYR A 37 3.45 1.16 9.53
CA TYR A 37 3.36 1.78 8.21
C TYR A 37 4.57 1.43 7.34
N GLU A 38 5.78 1.46 7.91
CA GLU A 38 7.00 1.03 7.21
C GLU A 38 6.86 -0.43 6.76
N LYS A 39 6.39 -1.33 7.62
CA LYS A 39 6.18 -2.74 7.28
C LYS A 39 5.11 -2.96 6.22
N LEU A 40 4.05 -2.16 6.21
CA LEU A 40 3.04 -2.20 5.16
C LEU A 40 3.62 -1.79 3.81
N ALA A 41 4.38 -0.68 3.76
CA ALA A 41 5.03 -0.22 2.55
C ALA A 41 6.01 -1.29 2.01
N GLU A 42 6.89 -1.80 2.86
CA GLU A 42 7.83 -2.87 2.53
C GLU A 42 7.12 -4.12 2.02
N SER A 43 6.13 -4.62 2.75
CA SER A 43 5.56 -5.94 2.49
C SER A 43 4.54 -5.92 1.36
N TYR A 44 3.75 -4.86 1.22
CA TYR A 44 2.62 -4.86 0.27
C TYR A 44 2.92 -4.09 -1.01
N VAL A 45 3.79 -3.07 -0.95
CA VAL A 45 4.09 -2.22 -2.11
C VAL A 45 5.45 -2.56 -2.71
N PHE A 46 6.47 -2.78 -1.89
CA PHE A 46 7.85 -2.92 -2.36
C PHE A 46 8.30 -4.37 -2.57
N ASP A 47 7.74 -5.32 -1.81
CA ASP A 47 7.99 -6.74 -2.04
C ASP A 47 7.63 -7.14 -3.47
N GLU A 48 8.61 -7.65 -4.22
CA GLU A 48 8.47 -7.94 -5.64
C GLU A 48 7.37 -8.96 -5.92
N THR A 49 7.17 -9.92 -5.01
CA THR A 49 6.15 -10.97 -5.17
C THR A 49 4.76 -10.38 -5.05
N ASN A 50 4.51 -9.61 -3.99
CA ASN A 50 3.22 -8.97 -3.75
C ASN A 50 2.94 -7.89 -4.80
N ARG A 51 3.95 -7.10 -5.18
CA ARG A 51 3.83 -6.10 -6.24
C ARG A 51 3.41 -6.73 -7.56
N ALA A 52 4.10 -7.79 -8.01
CA ALA A 52 3.76 -8.48 -9.26
C ALA A 52 2.35 -9.11 -9.20
N PHE A 53 1.99 -9.68 -8.04
CA PHE A 53 0.65 -10.21 -7.81
C PHE A 53 -0.43 -9.12 -7.92
N LEU A 54 -0.22 -7.98 -7.28
CA LEU A 54 -1.16 -6.86 -7.25
C LEU A 54 -1.27 -6.18 -8.62
N GLN A 55 -0.17 -5.92 -9.30
CA GLN A 55 -0.18 -5.36 -10.66
C GLN A 55 -0.97 -6.24 -11.64
N LYS A 56 -0.83 -7.57 -11.53
CA LYS A 56 -1.58 -8.50 -12.37
C LYS A 56 -3.05 -8.62 -11.97
N SER A 57 -3.34 -8.61 -10.68
CA SER A 57 -4.66 -8.96 -10.16
C SER A 57 -5.58 -7.76 -10.01
N ASN A 58 -5.05 -6.63 -9.54
CA ASN A 58 -5.75 -5.38 -9.32
C ASN A 58 -4.74 -4.20 -9.17
N PRO A 59 -4.26 -3.60 -10.27
CA PRO A 59 -3.32 -2.48 -10.22
C PRO A 59 -3.90 -1.24 -9.52
N TRP A 60 -5.23 -1.05 -9.56
CA TRP A 60 -5.93 0.01 -8.83
C TRP A 60 -5.78 -0.14 -7.31
N ALA A 61 -5.78 -1.38 -6.79
CA ALA A 61 -5.56 -1.64 -5.37
C ALA A 61 -4.13 -1.29 -4.94
N LEU A 62 -3.12 -1.61 -5.76
CA LEU A 62 -1.73 -1.21 -5.49
C LEU A 62 -1.58 0.30 -5.47
N ARG A 63 -2.17 1.00 -6.46
CA ARG A 63 -2.16 2.47 -6.50
C ARG A 63 -2.82 3.06 -5.26
N GLY A 64 -4.00 2.56 -4.88
CA GLY A 64 -4.73 3.03 -3.70
C GLY A 64 -3.98 2.79 -2.39
N MET A 65 -3.26 1.68 -2.25
CA MET A 65 -2.39 1.46 -1.09
C MET A 65 -1.22 2.45 -1.04
N ALA A 66 -0.58 2.72 -2.18
CA ALA A 66 0.49 3.72 -2.25
C ALA A 66 -0.02 5.12 -1.90
N GLU A 67 -1.16 5.51 -2.46
CA GLU A 67 -1.84 6.77 -2.16
C GLU A 67 -2.17 6.90 -0.67
N ARG A 68 -2.74 5.85 -0.05
CA ARG A 68 -3.13 5.90 1.35
C ARG A 68 -1.94 5.97 2.31
N LEU A 69 -0.83 5.29 2.00
CA LEU A 69 0.39 5.38 2.80
C LEU A 69 1.05 6.77 2.67
N LEU A 70 0.98 7.40 1.49
CA LEU A 70 1.39 8.79 1.32
C LEU A 70 0.50 9.75 2.10
N GLU A 71 -0.82 9.53 2.11
CA GLU A 71 -1.77 10.30 2.92
C GLU A 71 -1.47 10.17 4.42
N ALA A 72 -1.10 8.98 4.90
CA ALA A 72 -0.72 8.76 6.29
C ALA A 72 0.49 9.62 6.68
N ALA A 73 1.51 9.70 5.80
CA ALA A 73 2.67 10.55 6.02
C ALA A 73 2.32 12.05 5.98
N ASP A 74 1.52 12.48 4.99
CA ASP A 74 1.11 13.89 4.85
C ASP A 74 0.29 14.39 6.06
N ARG A 75 -0.54 13.51 6.63
CA ARG A 75 -1.37 13.80 7.81
C ARG A 75 -0.64 13.62 9.14
N GLY A 76 0.63 13.23 9.12
CA GLY A 76 1.43 12.97 10.33
C GLY A 76 0.98 11.76 11.14
N LEU A 77 0.24 10.83 10.52
CA LEU A 77 -0.10 9.52 11.11
C LEU A 77 1.12 8.58 11.05
N TRP A 78 1.83 8.63 9.93
CA TRP A 78 3.18 8.10 9.81
C TRP A 78 4.16 9.27 10.02
N GLU A 79 4.71 9.38 11.22
CA GLU A 79 5.47 10.55 11.67
C GLU A 79 6.88 10.60 11.10
N LYS A 80 7.58 9.46 10.98
CA LYS A 80 8.99 9.40 10.58
C LYS A 80 9.23 8.36 9.47
N PRO A 81 8.54 8.47 8.32
CA PRO A 81 8.84 7.64 7.17
C PRO A 81 10.29 7.82 6.71
N SER A 82 10.91 6.71 6.30
CA SER A 82 12.19 6.78 5.61
C SER A 82 12.05 7.54 4.28
N ALA A 83 13.09 8.27 3.88
CA ALA A 83 13.09 8.97 2.58
C ALA A 83 12.90 7.99 1.42
N ASP A 84 13.55 6.83 1.50
CA ASP A 84 13.44 5.75 0.52
C ASP A 84 12.00 5.21 0.42
N ALA A 85 11.28 5.09 1.54
CA ALA A 85 9.88 4.67 1.51
C ALA A 85 8.99 5.74 0.86
N LEU A 86 9.14 7.02 1.20
CA LEU A 86 8.35 8.08 0.57
C LEU A 86 8.59 8.15 -0.95
N ASP A 87 9.85 8.10 -1.37
CA ASP A 87 10.21 8.16 -2.78
C ASP A 87 9.74 6.90 -3.53
N GLY A 88 9.86 5.73 -2.90
CA GLY A 88 9.34 4.47 -3.41
C GLY A 88 7.82 4.48 -3.62
N LEU A 89 7.07 5.02 -2.65
CA LEU A 89 5.61 5.16 -2.75
C LEU A 89 5.20 6.14 -3.84
N LYS A 90 5.83 7.32 -3.90
CA LYS A 90 5.56 8.33 -4.96
C LYS A 90 5.82 7.76 -6.34
N ARG A 91 6.95 7.08 -6.53
CA ARG A 91 7.28 6.42 -7.79
C ARG A 91 6.21 5.38 -8.16
N THR A 92 5.83 4.53 -7.21
CA THR A 92 4.81 3.50 -7.45
C THR A 92 3.45 4.11 -7.80
N TYR A 93 3.05 5.18 -7.13
CA TYR A 93 1.82 5.92 -7.44
C TYR A 93 1.84 6.47 -8.86
N LEU A 94 2.91 7.20 -9.25
CA LEU A 94 3.04 7.82 -10.57
C LEU A 94 3.14 6.80 -11.72
N GLU A 95 3.89 5.71 -11.51
CA GLU A 95 3.99 4.61 -12.49
C GLU A 95 2.60 4.03 -12.78
N LEU A 96 1.82 3.75 -11.73
CA LEU A 96 0.49 3.17 -11.88
C LEU A 96 -0.55 4.17 -12.38
N GLU A 97 -0.44 5.45 -12.01
CA GLU A 97 -1.31 6.50 -12.56
C GLU A 97 -1.15 6.58 -14.08
N GLY A 98 0.09 6.62 -14.58
CA GLY A 98 0.36 6.59 -16.03
C GLY A 98 -0.17 5.32 -16.70
N ASP A 99 0.16 4.14 -16.18
CA ASP A 99 -0.29 2.86 -16.75
C ASP A 99 -1.83 2.75 -16.81
N LEU A 100 -2.53 3.29 -15.82
CA LEU A 100 -3.99 3.20 -15.69
C LEU A 100 -4.74 4.26 -16.48
N GLU A 101 -4.17 5.45 -16.66
CA GLU A 101 -4.75 6.50 -17.53
C GLU A 101 -4.69 6.10 -19.01
N ASP A 102 -3.67 5.34 -19.41
CA ASP A 102 -3.47 4.87 -20.79
C ASP A 102 -4.24 3.57 -21.13
N SER A 103 -4.98 2.98 -20.18
CA SER A 103 -5.67 1.68 -20.27
C SER A 103 -7.10 1.71 -20.85
#